data_AF-A0A944TV61-F1
#
_entry.id   AF-A0A944TV61-F1
#
_cell.length_a   1.000
_cell.length_b   1.000
_cell.length_c   1.000
_cell.angle_alpha   90.00
_cell.angle_beta   90.00
_cell.angle_gamma   90.00
#
_symmetry.space_group_name_H-M   'P 1'
#
loop_
_entity.id
_entity.type
_entity.pdbx_description
1 polymer ?
#
loop_
_entity_poly.entity_id
_entity_poly.type
_entity_poly.pdbx_seq_one_letter_code
_entity_poly.pdbx_strand_id
1 'polypeptide(L)'
;MQFSLAYIKSEQQFALRTFNSPVAEAAKGKIMELEELETQNIQGIFLPADLLKEDSVALRFSEELMNTPIKSAEENDLSIEAFETLETIEATRLALKMNQQWVLQNNLKTLEVLIPTLNHLKALWPNDRTAFFEELWHLLRKNLGPTSLKLVFNDMEMVGERKKLVQVKIEGNKTPNPVPGTEFESNLMKHYDKEFGAVLNIAEFNQEKGQLVFTATINKSPVIVMAEVLKMSSLQKALLKALFEGLQSA
;
A
#
# COMPACT_ATOMS: atom_id res chain seq x y z
N MET A 1 4.56 2.29 -15.89
CA MET A 1 4.39 2.49 -14.43
C MET A 1 5.01 3.81 -14.04
N GLN A 2 4.23 4.68 -13.40
CA GLN A 2 4.68 5.96 -12.88
C GLN A 2 5.03 5.82 -11.40
N PHE A 3 6.18 6.32 -10.98
CA PHE A 3 6.59 6.35 -9.57
C PHE A 3 7.43 7.60 -9.29
N SER A 4 7.47 8.01 -8.03
CA SER A 4 8.25 9.15 -7.55
C SER A 4 9.17 8.73 -6.42
N LEU A 5 10.40 9.22 -6.49
CA LEU A 5 11.43 9.08 -5.46
C LEU A 5 11.78 10.46 -4.93
N ALA A 6 12.10 10.55 -3.65
CA ALA A 6 12.57 11.78 -3.04
C ALA A 6 13.96 11.60 -2.42
N TYR A 7 14.73 12.68 -2.40
CA TYR A 7 16.04 12.78 -1.75
C TYR A 7 16.02 13.97 -0.79
N ILE A 8 16.45 13.75 0.46
CA ILE A 8 16.49 14.80 1.48
C ILE A 8 17.76 15.62 1.32
N LYS A 9 17.63 16.91 0.98
CA LYS A 9 18.75 17.86 0.92
C LYS A 9 19.07 18.42 2.31
N SER A 10 18.02 18.68 3.10
CA SER A 10 18.07 19.16 4.49
C SER A 10 16.76 18.79 5.20
N GLU A 11 16.65 19.03 6.52
CA GLU A 11 15.44 18.71 7.30
C GLU A 11 14.12 19.26 6.71
N GLN A 12 14.18 20.33 5.90
CA GLN A 12 13.01 20.98 5.33
C GLN A 12 12.96 20.94 3.80
N GLN A 13 14.03 20.51 3.11
CA GLN A 13 14.10 20.54 1.65
C GLN A 13 14.29 19.16 1.04
N PHE A 14 13.43 18.84 0.08
CA PHE A 14 13.36 17.55 -0.58
C PHE A 14 13.45 17.74 -2.08
N ALA A 15 14.29 16.97 -2.76
CA ALA A 15 14.26 16.82 -4.21
C ALA A 15 13.33 15.66 -4.56
N LEU A 16 12.20 15.93 -5.22
CA LEU A 16 11.32 14.91 -5.77
C LEU A 16 11.57 14.75 -7.27
N ARG A 17 11.70 13.50 -7.71
CA ARG A 17 11.72 13.14 -9.13
C ARG A 17 10.65 12.10 -9.43
N THR A 18 9.91 12.35 -10.50
CA THR A 18 8.90 11.42 -11.02
C THR A 18 9.42 10.76 -12.29
N PHE A 19 9.30 9.44 -12.33
CA PHE A 19 9.79 8.57 -13.38
C PHE A 19 8.61 7.82 -14.01
N ASN A 20 8.62 7.73 -15.35
CA ASN A 20 7.61 7.02 -16.12
C ASN A 20 8.24 5.86 -16.86
N SER A 21 8.32 4.68 -16.26
CA SER A 21 8.82 3.49 -16.98
C SER A 21 7.77 2.99 -18.00
N PRO A 22 8.11 2.72 -19.28
CA PRO A 22 9.46 2.60 -19.86
C PRO A 22 9.96 3.85 -20.61
N VAL A 23 9.28 4.99 -20.49
CA VAL A 23 9.66 6.24 -21.15
C VAL A 23 10.93 6.81 -20.50
N ALA A 24 11.95 7.11 -21.30
CA ALA A 24 13.23 7.62 -20.80
C ALA A 24 13.14 9.06 -20.23
N GLU A 25 12.02 9.75 -20.46
CA GLU A 25 11.80 11.09 -19.92
C GLU A 25 11.40 11.04 -18.46
N ALA A 26 12.38 11.28 -17.60
CA ALA A 26 12.14 11.65 -16.21
C ALA A 26 11.74 13.13 -16.14
N ALA A 27 10.74 13.46 -15.32
CA ALA A 27 10.45 14.86 -15.03
C ALA A 27 11.65 15.51 -14.32
N LYS A 28 11.91 16.79 -14.62
CA LYS A 28 12.92 17.57 -13.89
C LYS A 28 12.60 17.55 -12.39
N GLY A 29 13.64 17.45 -11.57
CA GLY A 29 13.49 17.44 -10.12
C GLY A 29 12.77 18.69 -9.63
N LYS A 30 11.78 18.50 -8.75
CA LYS A 30 11.11 19.59 -8.04
C LYS A 30 11.68 19.63 -6.63
N ILE A 31 12.12 20.82 -6.19
CA ILE A 31 12.42 21.05 -4.77
C ILE A 31 11.10 21.37 -4.06
N MET A 32 10.88 20.74 -2.93
CA MET A 32 9.64 20.86 -2.17
C MET A 32 9.90 20.75 -0.67
N GLU A 33 8.97 21.26 0.12
CA GLU A 33 8.98 21.20 1.57
C GLU A 33 8.28 19.93 2.08
N LEU A 34 8.46 19.60 3.36
CA LEU A 34 7.91 18.38 3.95
C LEU A 34 6.39 18.33 3.87
N GLU A 35 5.71 19.46 4.09
CA GLU A 35 4.25 19.58 4.02
C GLU A 35 3.74 19.25 2.61
N GLU A 36 4.47 19.67 1.57
CA GLU A 36 4.14 19.28 0.20
C GLU A 36 4.43 17.80 -0.05
N LEU A 37 5.51 17.27 0.53
CA LEU A 37 5.91 15.86 0.42
C LEU A 37 4.81 14.95 0.94
N GLU A 38 4.10 15.42 1.96
CA GLU A 38 3.01 14.69 2.58
C GLU A 38 1.83 14.44 1.63
N THR A 39 1.60 15.34 0.69
CA THR A 39 0.48 15.23 -0.26
C THR A 39 0.82 14.38 -1.48
N GLN A 40 2.10 14.08 -1.71
CA GLN A 40 2.56 13.36 -2.89
C GLN A 40 2.55 11.84 -2.68
N ASN A 41 2.27 11.10 -3.75
CA ASN A 41 2.37 9.64 -3.75
C ASN A 41 3.83 9.22 -4.02
N ILE A 42 4.60 9.04 -2.97
CA ILE A 42 6.05 8.74 -3.01
C ILE A 42 6.29 7.28 -2.68
N GLN A 43 7.10 6.61 -3.51
CA GLN A 43 7.42 5.19 -3.37
C GLN A 43 8.75 4.94 -2.68
N GLY A 44 9.50 6.00 -2.36
CA GLY A 44 10.79 5.86 -1.71
C GLY A 44 11.52 7.16 -1.41
N ILE A 45 12.24 7.17 -0.30
CA ILE A 45 12.97 8.35 0.19
C ILE A 45 14.41 7.96 0.53
N PHE A 46 15.36 8.73 0.02
CA PHE A 46 16.77 8.64 0.36
C PHE A 46 17.16 9.75 1.33
N LEU A 47 17.78 9.36 2.44
CA LEU A 47 18.34 10.26 3.44
C LEU A 47 19.85 10.11 3.54
N PRO A 48 20.60 11.20 3.69
CA PRO A 48 21.97 11.13 4.17
C PRO A 48 22.06 10.39 5.52
N ALA A 49 23.08 9.56 5.70
CA ALA A 49 23.28 8.70 6.86
C ALA A 49 23.46 9.49 8.16
N ASP A 50 23.95 10.72 8.06
CA ASP A 50 24.12 11.60 9.21
C ASP A 50 22.77 12.08 9.75
N LEU A 51 21.81 12.38 8.88
CA LEU A 51 20.43 12.75 9.28
C LEU A 51 19.61 11.54 9.76
N LEU A 52 19.92 10.33 9.29
CA LEU A 52 19.29 9.09 9.77
C LEU A 52 19.67 8.73 11.21
N LYS A 53 20.82 9.22 11.70
CA LYS A 53 21.29 8.96 13.07
C LYS A 53 20.70 9.93 14.09
N GLU A 54 20.05 11.00 13.66
CA GLU A 54 19.39 11.94 14.54
C GLU A 54 18.01 11.40 14.92
N ASP A 55 17.85 11.02 16.20
CA ASP A 55 16.64 10.38 16.71
C ASP A 55 15.36 11.20 16.45
N SER A 56 15.44 12.53 16.53
CA SER A 56 14.32 13.45 16.25
C SER A 56 13.86 13.39 14.80
N VAL A 57 14.81 13.30 13.87
CA VAL A 57 14.57 13.26 12.44
C VAL A 57 14.04 11.88 12.05
N ALA A 58 14.64 10.82 12.59
CA ALA A 58 14.18 9.44 12.39
C ALA A 58 12.75 9.21 12.91
N LEU A 59 12.41 9.75 14.08
CA LEU A 59 11.07 9.66 14.66
C LEU A 59 10.03 10.37 13.78
N ARG A 60 10.29 11.63 13.42
CA ARG A 60 9.39 12.42 12.57
C ARG A 60 9.08 11.72 11.25
N PHE A 61 10.11 11.21 10.58
CA PHE A 61 9.92 10.49 9.33
C PHE A 61 9.24 9.13 9.50
N SER A 62 9.46 8.44 10.63
CA SER A 62 8.77 7.18 10.91
C SER A 62 7.26 7.33 11.11
N GLU A 63 6.83 8.47 11.68
CA GLU A 63 5.43 8.78 11.94
C GLU A 63 4.73 9.32 10.68
N GLU A 64 5.32 10.34 10.04
CA GLU A 64 4.71 11.05 8.90
C GLU A 64 4.77 10.23 7.58
N LEU A 65 5.72 9.29 7.47
CA LEU A 65 5.97 8.48 6.27
C LEU A 65 5.88 6.98 6.54
N MET A 66 5.05 6.58 7.52
CA MET A 66 4.86 5.18 7.95
C MET A 66 4.67 4.16 6.81
N ASN A 67 4.20 4.60 5.64
CA ASN A 67 3.91 3.77 4.48
C ASN A 67 4.89 3.95 3.30
N THR A 68 6.02 4.60 3.51
CA THR A 68 7.04 4.85 2.47
C THR A 68 8.40 4.33 2.94
N PRO A 69 9.12 3.56 2.10
CA PRO A 69 10.43 3.06 2.48
C PRO A 69 11.46 4.19 2.51
N ILE A 70 12.26 4.20 3.58
CA ILE A 70 13.35 5.14 3.82
C ILE A 70 14.67 4.38 3.81
N LYS A 71 15.67 4.90 3.08
CA LYS A 71 17.01 4.30 2.98
C LYS A 71 18.11 5.35 3.06
N SER A 72 19.30 4.92 3.46
CA SER A 72 20.48 5.76 3.38
C SER A 72 20.87 5.97 1.91
N ALA A 73 21.21 7.22 1.58
CA ALA A 73 21.71 7.62 0.28
C ALA A 73 23.09 7.00 0.02
N GLU A 74 23.94 6.95 1.05
CA GLU A 74 25.29 6.38 1.04
C GLU A 74 25.28 4.86 0.84
N GLU A 75 24.31 4.15 1.42
CA GLU A 75 24.12 2.70 1.16
C GLU A 75 23.86 2.36 -0.32
N ASN A 76 23.51 3.37 -1.13
CA ASN A 76 23.20 3.22 -2.54
C ASN A 76 24.09 4.12 -3.43
N ASP A 77 25.23 4.58 -2.91
CA ASP A 77 26.20 5.45 -3.61
C ASP A 77 25.55 6.68 -4.28
N LEU A 78 24.51 7.22 -3.64
CA LEU A 78 23.65 8.27 -4.17
C LEU A 78 24.01 9.63 -3.57
N SER A 79 24.71 10.46 -4.34
CA SER A 79 24.78 11.90 -4.06
C SER A 79 23.54 12.62 -4.57
N ILE A 80 23.32 13.84 -4.11
CA ILE A 80 22.26 14.72 -4.63
C ILE A 80 22.38 14.95 -6.14
N GLU A 81 23.60 15.13 -6.64
CA GLU A 81 23.89 15.32 -8.06
C GLU A 81 23.56 14.04 -8.85
N ALA A 82 24.00 12.88 -8.34
CA ALA A 82 23.68 11.57 -8.92
C ALA A 82 22.17 11.30 -8.92
N PHE A 83 21.46 11.73 -7.87
CA PHE A 83 20.01 11.62 -7.79
C PHE A 83 19.31 12.53 -8.82
N GLU A 84 19.82 13.73 -9.07
CA GLU A 84 19.26 14.65 -10.07
C GLU A 84 19.51 14.17 -11.51
N THR A 85 20.59 13.44 -11.76
CA THR A 85 20.94 12.87 -13.07
C THR A 85 20.48 11.43 -13.27
N LEU A 86 19.88 10.79 -12.26
CA LEU A 86 19.42 9.39 -12.29
C LEU A 86 18.55 9.10 -13.53
N GLU A 87 18.90 8.05 -14.27
CA GLU A 87 18.12 7.60 -15.43
C GLU A 87 16.92 6.73 -14.98
N THR A 88 15.85 6.70 -15.78
CA THR A 88 14.62 5.95 -15.47
C THR A 88 14.88 4.46 -15.19
N ILE A 89 15.81 3.84 -15.93
CA ILE A 89 16.13 2.40 -15.76
C ILE A 89 16.80 2.15 -14.41
N GLU A 90 17.76 3.00 -14.02
CA GLU A 90 18.46 2.87 -12.75
C GLU A 90 17.56 3.21 -11.57
N ALA A 91 16.77 4.29 -11.71
CA ALA A 91 15.74 4.67 -10.74
C ALA A 91 14.75 3.53 -10.49
N THR A 92 14.31 2.85 -11.56
CA THR A 92 13.41 1.69 -11.46
C THR A 92 14.06 0.56 -10.68
N ARG A 93 15.34 0.26 -10.96
CA ARG A 93 16.09 -0.80 -10.26
C ARG A 93 16.23 -0.51 -8.77
N LEU A 94 16.55 0.73 -8.42
CA LEU A 94 16.67 1.20 -7.03
C LEU A 94 15.32 1.16 -6.31
N ALA A 95 14.27 1.68 -6.92
CA ALA A 95 12.91 1.64 -6.37
C ALA A 95 12.44 0.21 -6.10
N LEU A 96 12.69 -0.71 -7.04
CA LEU A 96 12.35 -2.13 -6.88
C LEU A 96 13.11 -2.77 -5.71
N LYS A 97 14.43 -2.55 -5.63
CA LYS A 97 15.27 -3.10 -4.54
C LYS A 97 14.79 -2.60 -3.18
N MET A 98 14.55 -1.30 -3.07
CA MET A 98 14.11 -0.67 -1.83
C MET A 98 12.72 -1.15 -1.40
N ASN A 99 11.75 -1.18 -2.32
CA ASN A 99 10.41 -1.67 -2.03
C ASN A 99 10.43 -3.15 -1.62
N GLN A 100 11.19 -4.01 -2.32
CA GLN A 100 11.29 -5.44 -1.99
C GLN A 100 11.84 -5.67 -0.58
N GLN A 101 12.88 -4.93 -0.18
CA GLN A 101 13.45 -5.05 1.16
C GLN A 101 12.45 -4.59 2.24
N TRP A 102 11.78 -3.47 2.01
CA TRP A 102 10.79 -2.92 2.95
C TRP A 102 9.58 -3.83 3.12
N VAL A 103 9.01 -4.30 2.00
CA VAL A 103 7.92 -5.28 1.99
C VAL A 103 8.33 -6.56 2.70
N LEU A 104 9.53 -7.08 2.45
CA LEU A 104 10.04 -8.28 3.12
C LEU A 104 10.10 -8.08 4.63
N GLN A 105 10.67 -6.97 5.11
CA GLN A 105 10.73 -6.65 6.53
C GLN A 105 9.34 -6.55 7.16
N ASN A 106 8.38 -5.89 6.49
CA ASN A 106 7.00 -5.78 6.97
C ASN A 106 6.28 -7.12 6.99
N ASN A 107 6.49 -7.98 5.98
CA ASN A 107 5.93 -9.32 5.95
C ASN A 107 6.46 -10.17 7.11
N LEU A 108 7.77 -10.10 7.39
CA LEU A 108 8.38 -10.82 8.51
C LEU A 108 7.82 -10.33 9.86
N LYS A 109 7.79 -9.01 10.08
CA LYS A 109 7.18 -8.42 11.29
C LYS A 109 5.72 -8.85 11.44
N THR A 110 4.94 -8.81 10.36
CA THR A 110 3.53 -9.23 10.39
C THR A 110 3.39 -10.72 10.74
N LEU A 111 4.27 -11.58 10.23
CA LEU A 111 4.27 -13.00 10.57
C LEU A 111 4.54 -13.24 12.07
N GLU A 112 5.46 -12.49 12.67
CA GLU A 112 5.78 -12.58 14.10
C GLU A 112 4.57 -12.25 15.00
N VAL A 113 3.74 -11.28 14.57
CA VAL A 113 2.55 -10.84 15.31
C VAL A 113 1.22 -11.24 14.64
N LEU A 114 1.23 -12.27 13.79
CA LEU A 114 0.07 -12.63 12.97
C LEU A 114 -1.13 -13.00 13.83
N ILE A 115 -0.94 -13.84 14.86
CA ILE A 115 -2.03 -14.32 15.72
C ILE A 115 -2.66 -13.16 16.52
N PRO A 116 -1.89 -12.30 17.23
CA PRO A 116 -2.44 -11.09 17.85
C PRO A 116 -3.22 -10.21 16.86
N THR A 117 -2.66 -10.00 15.66
CA THR A 117 -3.29 -9.17 14.61
C THR A 117 -4.62 -9.77 14.18
N LEU A 118 -4.69 -11.08 13.94
CA LEU A 118 -5.92 -11.79 13.58
C LEU A 118 -6.98 -11.70 14.68
N ASN A 119 -6.59 -11.87 15.94
CA ASN A 119 -7.52 -11.80 17.07
C ASN A 119 -8.13 -10.40 17.21
N HIS A 120 -7.30 -9.37 17.05
CA HIS A 120 -7.74 -7.97 17.06
C HIS A 120 -8.72 -7.68 15.91
N LEU A 121 -8.36 -8.04 14.68
CA LEU A 121 -9.25 -7.88 13.52
C LEU A 121 -10.58 -8.65 13.71
N LYS A 122 -10.54 -9.88 14.22
CA LYS A 122 -11.77 -10.64 14.53
C LYS A 122 -12.65 -9.96 15.58
N ALA A 123 -12.05 -9.30 16.57
CA ALA A 123 -12.78 -8.55 17.58
C ALA A 123 -13.44 -7.29 17.01
N LEU A 124 -12.85 -6.66 15.98
CA LEU A 124 -13.45 -5.51 15.30
C LEU A 124 -14.66 -5.90 14.44
N TRP A 125 -14.61 -7.04 13.75
CA TRP A 125 -15.65 -7.47 12.80
C TRP A 125 -17.11 -7.34 13.30
N PRO A 126 -17.49 -7.81 14.51
CA PRO A 126 -18.86 -7.65 15.02
C PRO A 126 -19.17 -6.26 15.59
N ASN A 127 -18.15 -5.48 15.96
CA ASN A 127 -18.32 -4.23 16.71
C ASN A 127 -18.25 -2.99 15.80
N ASP A 128 -17.24 -2.93 14.94
CA ASP A 128 -16.99 -1.83 14.03
C ASP A 128 -16.39 -2.36 12.72
N ARG A 129 -17.26 -2.49 11.72
CA ARG A 129 -16.88 -3.03 10.42
C ARG A 129 -16.06 -2.04 9.60
N THR A 130 -16.27 -0.75 9.77
CA THR A 130 -15.48 0.28 9.09
C THR A 130 -14.05 0.24 9.61
N ALA A 131 -13.87 0.26 10.93
CA ALA A 131 -12.54 0.16 11.56
C ALA A 131 -11.82 -1.13 11.16
N PHE A 132 -12.54 -2.26 11.10
CA PHE A 132 -11.98 -3.52 10.60
C PHE A 132 -11.34 -3.36 9.21
N PHE A 133 -12.06 -2.76 8.26
CA PHE A 133 -11.58 -2.65 6.89
C PHE A 133 -10.51 -1.56 6.73
N GLU A 134 -10.51 -0.52 7.55
CA GLU A 134 -9.42 0.46 7.62
C GLU A 134 -8.11 -0.17 8.12
N GLU A 135 -8.18 -0.98 9.18
CA GLU A 135 -7.01 -1.70 9.67
C GLU A 135 -6.52 -2.77 8.67
N LEU A 136 -7.45 -3.49 8.04
CA LEU A 136 -7.11 -4.41 6.95
C LEU A 136 -6.43 -3.68 5.80
N TRP A 137 -6.91 -2.48 5.45
CA TRP A 137 -6.29 -1.63 4.43
C TRP A 137 -4.84 -1.29 4.79
N HIS A 138 -4.58 -0.87 6.04
CA HIS A 138 -3.22 -0.59 6.52
C HIS A 138 -2.32 -1.81 6.46
N LEU A 139 -2.84 -2.98 6.87
CA LEU A 139 -2.11 -4.23 6.84
C LEU A 139 -1.71 -4.62 5.41
N LEU A 140 -2.65 -4.51 4.47
CA LEU A 140 -2.40 -4.77 3.05
C LEU A 140 -1.43 -3.75 2.46
N ARG A 141 -1.55 -2.46 2.78
CA ARG A 141 -0.63 -1.40 2.32
C ARG A 141 0.81 -1.70 2.73
N LYS A 142 1.05 -2.04 4.00
CA LYS A 142 2.39 -2.35 4.53
C LYS A 142 2.98 -3.64 3.94
N ASN A 143 2.14 -4.65 3.71
CA ASN A 143 2.59 -5.97 3.28
C ASN A 143 2.66 -6.17 1.77
N LEU A 144 1.93 -5.37 0.99
CA LEU A 144 1.98 -5.41 -0.48
C LEU A 144 2.88 -4.30 -1.06
N GLY A 145 3.13 -3.23 -0.31
CA GLY A 145 3.81 -2.03 -0.80
C GLY A 145 3.22 -1.48 -2.11
N PRO A 146 1.88 -1.38 -2.26
CA PRO A 146 1.29 -0.96 -3.51
C PRO A 146 1.43 0.55 -3.71
N THR A 147 1.40 1.02 -4.96
CA THR A 147 1.25 2.44 -5.30
C THR A 147 -0.18 2.92 -5.05
N SER A 148 -1.16 2.07 -5.39
CA SER A 148 -2.60 2.30 -5.23
C SER A 148 -3.26 1.06 -4.61
N LEU A 149 -4.19 1.26 -3.67
CA LEU A 149 -4.93 0.18 -3.02
C LEU A 149 -6.40 0.57 -2.88
N LYS A 150 -7.29 -0.28 -3.42
CA LYS A 150 -8.74 -0.15 -3.29
C LYS A 150 -9.35 -1.44 -2.75
N LEU A 151 -10.19 -1.30 -1.74
CA LEU A 151 -11.01 -2.38 -1.19
C LEU A 151 -12.47 -2.08 -1.51
N VAL A 152 -13.24 -3.08 -1.93
CA VAL A 152 -14.68 -2.98 -2.16
C VAL A 152 -15.36 -4.09 -1.39
N PHE A 153 -16.34 -3.74 -0.56
CA PHE A 153 -17.09 -4.70 0.25
C PHE A 153 -18.54 -4.27 0.42
N ASN A 154 -19.37 -5.20 0.87
CA ASN A 154 -20.77 -4.95 1.20
C ASN A 154 -20.90 -4.61 2.69
N ASP A 155 -21.55 -3.49 3.01
CA ASP A 155 -21.90 -3.10 4.37
C ASP A 155 -23.43 -3.01 4.56
N MET A 156 -23.88 -2.90 5.81
CA MET A 156 -25.28 -2.70 6.16
C MET A 156 -25.50 -1.29 6.70
N GLU A 157 -26.33 -0.52 6.01
CA GLU A 157 -26.75 0.81 6.45
C GLU A 157 -28.22 0.77 6.92
N MET A 158 -28.51 1.47 8.01
CA MET A 158 -29.87 1.62 8.54
C MET A 158 -30.55 2.81 7.86
N VAL A 159 -31.39 2.54 6.87
CA VAL A 159 -32.23 3.58 6.24
C VAL A 159 -33.60 3.54 6.92
N GLY A 160 -33.75 4.33 7.98
CA GLY A 160 -34.92 4.25 8.88
C GLY A 160 -34.89 2.97 9.72
N GLU A 161 -35.96 2.17 9.67
CA GLU A 161 -36.06 0.89 10.40
C GLU A 161 -35.59 -0.34 9.59
N ARG A 162 -35.19 -0.16 8.32
CA ARG A 162 -34.81 -1.28 7.43
C ARG A 162 -33.30 -1.28 7.17
N LYS A 163 -32.69 -2.46 7.36
CA LYS A 163 -31.31 -2.73 6.94
C LYS A 163 -31.24 -2.84 5.42
N LYS A 164 -30.46 -1.98 4.78
CA LYS A 164 -30.16 -2.06 3.36
C LYS A 164 -28.68 -2.42 3.19
N LEU A 165 -28.41 -3.35 2.28
CA LEU A 165 -27.06 -3.70 1.89
C LEU A 165 -26.54 -2.61 0.94
N VAL A 166 -25.48 -1.93 1.33
CA VAL A 166 -24.81 -0.88 0.56
C VAL A 166 -23.39 -1.33 0.25
N GLN A 167 -22.84 -0.84 -0.85
CA GLN A 167 -21.44 -1.08 -1.17
C GLN A 167 -20.60 0.06 -0.64
N VAL A 168 -19.47 -0.27 -0.06
CA VAL A 168 -18.49 0.68 0.44
C VAL A 168 -17.19 0.39 -0.29
N LYS A 169 -16.52 1.45 -0.73
CA LYS A 169 -15.15 1.39 -1.19
C LYS A 169 -14.24 2.11 -0.21
N ILE A 170 -13.08 1.53 0.05
CA ILE A 170 -11.99 2.21 0.74
C ILE A 170 -10.89 2.41 -0.27
N GLU A 171 -10.55 3.66 -0.52
CA GLU A 171 -9.44 4.06 -1.38
C GLU A 171 -8.59 5.11 -0.67
N GLY A 172 -7.33 5.23 -1.03
CA GLY A 172 -6.42 6.17 -0.40
C GLY A 172 -4.97 5.92 -0.78
N ASN A 173 -4.13 6.95 -0.67
CA ASN A 173 -2.69 6.83 -0.91
C ASN A 173 -1.92 6.61 0.40
N LYS A 174 -2.33 7.29 1.47
CA LYS A 174 -1.67 7.27 2.78
C LYS A 174 -2.55 6.76 3.89
N THR A 175 -3.77 7.27 3.95
CA THR A 175 -4.82 6.87 4.89
C THR A 175 -5.99 6.28 4.11
N PRO A 176 -6.71 5.32 4.70
CA PRO A 176 -7.95 4.83 4.12
C PRO A 176 -9.00 5.96 4.13
N ASN A 177 -9.76 6.07 3.05
CA ASN A 177 -10.93 6.95 2.97
C ASN A 177 -12.16 6.11 2.57
N PRO A 178 -12.99 5.68 3.54
CA PRO A 178 -14.21 4.96 3.27
C PRO A 178 -15.25 5.89 2.64
N VAL A 179 -15.73 5.52 1.46
CA VAL A 179 -16.79 6.26 0.77
C VAL A 179 -17.82 5.29 0.18
N PRO A 180 -19.07 5.73 -0.02
CA PRO A 180 -20.09 4.91 -0.67
C PRO A 180 -19.65 4.47 -2.08
N GLY A 181 -19.92 3.22 -2.40
CA GLY A 181 -19.73 2.65 -3.72
C GLY A 181 -20.70 3.26 -4.74
N THR A 182 -20.26 3.27 -6.00
CA THR A 182 -21.04 3.74 -7.14
C THR A 182 -21.51 2.55 -7.99
N GLU A 183 -22.13 2.83 -9.13
CA GLU A 183 -22.51 1.80 -10.10
C GLU A 183 -21.29 0.98 -10.58
N PHE A 184 -20.10 1.58 -10.60
CA PHE A 184 -18.87 0.88 -10.95
C PHE A 184 -18.57 -0.27 -9.97
N GLU A 185 -18.60 -0.01 -8.66
CA GLU A 185 -18.39 -1.03 -7.63
C GLU A 185 -19.48 -2.11 -7.69
N SER A 186 -20.72 -1.72 -8.02
CA SER A 186 -21.81 -2.68 -8.22
C SER A 186 -21.56 -3.64 -9.38
N ASN A 187 -21.04 -3.11 -10.48
CA ASN A 187 -20.68 -3.92 -11.64
C ASN A 187 -19.46 -4.80 -11.35
N LEU A 188 -18.48 -4.28 -10.60
CA LEU A 188 -17.29 -5.04 -10.19
C LEU A 188 -17.65 -6.25 -9.33
N MET A 189 -18.50 -6.06 -8.31
CA MET A 189 -18.96 -7.14 -7.44
C MET A 189 -19.74 -8.21 -8.21
N LYS A 190 -20.53 -7.83 -9.22
CA LYS A 190 -21.22 -8.79 -10.11
C LYS A 190 -20.24 -9.52 -11.04
N HIS A 191 -19.22 -8.84 -11.54
CA HIS A 191 -18.24 -9.41 -12.45
C HIS A 191 -17.49 -10.58 -11.81
N TYR A 192 -17.07 -10.41 -10.54
CA TYR A 192 -16.31 -11.41 -9.80
C TYR A 192 -17.17 -12.35 -8.93
N ASP A 193 -18.50 -12.37 -9.09
CA ASP A 193 -19.42 -13.13 -8.23
C ASP A 193 -19.06 -14.62 -8.11
N LYS A 194 -18.63 -15.22 -9.23
CA LYS A 194 -18.22 -16.63 -9.29
C LYS A 194 -16.94 -16.95 -8.52
N GLU A 195 -16.15 -15.94 -8.19
CA GLU A 195 -14.84 -16.11 -7.55
C GLU A 195 -14.89 -16.06 -6.02
N PHE A 196 -15.99 -15.56 -5.44
CA PHE A 196 -16.18 -15.48 -3.99
C PHE A 196 -16.38 -16.86 -3.31
N GLY A 197 -16.39 -17.95 -4.07
CA GLY A 197 -16.45 -19.30 -3.52
C GLY A 197 -15.21 -19.73 -2.74
N ALA A 198 -14.06 -19.08 -2.98
CA ALA A 198 -12.82 -19.34 -2.24
C ALA A 198 -12.64 -18.32 -1.11
N VAL A 199 -11.91 -18.73 -0.06
CA VAL A 199 -11.48 -17.82 1.02
C VAL A 199 -10.61 -16.68 0.48
N LEU A 200 -9.73 -17.01 -0.46
CA LEU A 200 -8.89 -16.08 -1.19
C LEU A 200 -8.65 -16.63 -2.60
N ASN A 201 -8.89 -15.81 -3.63
CA ASN A 201 -8.57 -16.12 -5.02
C ASN A 201 -7.85 -14.93 -5.66
N ILE A 202 -6.68 -15.16 -6.27
CA ILE A 202 -6.04 -14.14 -7.10
C ILE A 202 -6.70 -14.21 -8.48
N ALA A 203 -7.67 -13.33 -8.71
CA ALA A 203 -8.47 -13.25 -9.92
C ALA A 203 -7.60 -12.90 -11.14
N GLU A 204 -6.81 -11.84 -11.00
CA GLU A 204 -6.01 -11.29 -12.08
C GLU A 204 -4.68 -10.78 -11.53
N PHE A 205 -3.59 -11.08 -12.25
CA PHE A 205 -2.30 -10.47 -11.99
C PHE A 205 -1.59 -10.18 -13.30
N ASN A 206 -1.47 -8.90 -13.64
CA ASN A 206 -0.69 -8.43 -14.78
C ASN A 206 0.68 -7.94 -14.28
N GLN A 207 1.71 -8.75 -14.49
CA GLN A 207 3.07 -8.44 -14.02
C GLN A 207 3.68 -7.22 -14.72
N GLU A 208 3.36 -6.97 -15.99
CA GLU A 208 3.91 -5.83 -16.74
C GLU A 208 3.32 -4.50 -16.26
N LYS A 209 2.03 -4.49 -15.94
CA LYS A 209 1.32 -3.30 -15.42
C LYS A 209 1.39 -3.18 -13.90
N GLY A 210 1.79 -4.24 -13.20
CA GLY A 210 1.74 -4.32 -11.74
C GLY A 210 0.32 -4.42 -11.18
N GLN A 211 -0.69 -4.71 -12.00
CA GLN A 211 -2.08 -4.73 -11.57
C GLN A 211 -2.42 -6.08 -10.95
N LEU A 212 -2.91 -6.04 -9.71
CA LEU A 212 -3.33 -7.19 -8.93
C LEU A 212 -4.80 -7.02 -8.54
N VAL A 213 -5.63 -8.01 -8.87
CA VAL A 213 -6.99 -8.14 -8.36
C VAL A 213 -7.11 -9.48 -7.67
N PHE A 214 -7.55 -9.47 -6.42
CA PHE A 214 -7.91 -10.69 -5.71
C PHE A 214 -9.23 -10.53 -4.99
N THR A 215 -9.98 -11.62 -4.95
CA THR A 215 -11.23 -11.73 -4.21
C THR A 215 -10.98 -12.50 -2.93
N ALA A 216 -11.71 -12.12 -1.89
CA ALA A 216 -11.69 -12.84 -0.63
C ALA A 216 -13.11 -12.87 -0.06
N THR A 217 -13.39 -13.91 0.73
CA THR A 217 -14.63 -14.00 1.49
C THR A 217 -14.26 -13.98 2.94
N ILE A 218 -14.72 -12.99 3.72
CA ILE A 218 -14.51 -12.91 5.17
C ILE A 218 -15.86 -13.10 5.84
N ASN A 219 -16.03 -14.19 6.61
CA ASN A 219 -17.28 -14.50 7.30
C ASN A 219 -18.51 -14.43 6.39
N LYS A 220 -18.41 -15.02 5.19
CA LYS A 220 -19.42 -15.00 4.11
C LYS A 220 -19.66 -13.63 3.45
N SER A 221 -18.92 -12.60 3.83
CA SER A 221 -18.92 -11.32 3.12
C SER A 221 -17.91 -11.35 1.98
N PRO A 222 -18.33 -11.15 0.72
CA PRO A 222 -17.40 -10.98 -0.39
C PRO A 222 -16.68 -9.64 -0.29
N VAL A 223 -15.40 -9.65 -0.67
CA VAL A 223 -14.50 -8.51 -0.69
C VAL A 223 -13.65 -8.59 -1.95
N ILE A 224 -13.51 -7.47 -2.65
CA ILE A 224 -12.59 -7.32 -3.77
C ILE A 224 -11.46 -6.40 -3.33
N VAL A 225 -10.23 -6.80 -3.60
CA VAL A 225 -9.04 -5.98 -3.40
C VAL A 225 -8.36 -5.77 -4.74
N MET A 226 -8.16 -4.51 -5.09
CA MET A 226 -7.39 -4.10 -6.26
C MET A 226 -6.16 -3.33 -5.79
N ALA A 227 -5.00 -3.72 -6.28
CA ALA A 227 -3.74 -3.09 -5.92
C ALA A 227 -2.84 -2.94 -7.15
N GLU A 228 -2.07 -1.86 -7.17
CA GLU A 228 -0.96 -1.70 -8.10
C GLU A 228 0.34 -1.96 -7.34
N VAL A 229 0.99 -3.10 -7.62
CA VAL A 229 2.20 -3.56 -6.93
C VAL A 229 3.37 -3.67 -7.90
N LEU A 230 4.57 -3.34 -7.43
CA LEU A 230 5.78 -3.47 -8.26
C LEU A 230 6.09 -4.93 -8.62
N LYS A 231 5.92 -5.81 -7.64
CA LYS A 231 6.15 -7.25 -7.77
C LYS A 231 5.41 -7.97 -6.64
N MET A 232 4.99 -9.20 -6.91
CA MET A 232 4.40 -10.07 -5.90
C MET A 232 5.31 -11.28 -5.65
N SER A 233 5.80 -11.42 -4.43
CA SER A 233 6.64 -12.53 -3.98
C SER A 233 5.81 -13.70 -3.46
N SER A 234 6.42 -14.88 -3.36
CA SER A 234 5.78 -16.06 -2.76
C SER A 234 5.46 -15.86 -1.28
N LEU A 235 6.29 -15.10 -0.55
CA LEU A 235 6.04 -14.76 0.85
C LEU A 235 4.76 -13.92 1.00
N GLN A 236 4.59 -12.90 0.16
CA GLN A 236 3.38 -12.08 0.16
C GLN A 236 2.14 -12.91 -0.13
N LYS A 237 2.20 -13.82 -1.12
CA LYS A 237 1.10 -14.73 -1.44
C LYS A 237 0.75 -15.63 -0.25
N ALA A 238 1.76 -16.21 0.41
CA ALA A 238 1.57 -17.05 1.58
C ALA A 238 1.00 -16.27 2.77
N LEU A 239 1.49 -15.05 3.01
CA LEU A 239 0.99 -14.18 4.07
C LEU A 239 -0.47 -13.77 3.83
N LEU A 240 -0.83 -13.36 2.61
CA LEU A 240 -2.22 -13.06 2.27
C LEU A 240 -3.12 -14.28 2.52
N LYS A 241 -2.69 -15.45 2.05
CA LYS A 241 -3.43 -16.70 2.26
C LYS A 241 -3.64 -16.97 3.76
N ALA A 242 -2.56 -16.93 4.55
CA ALA A 242 -2.63 -17.14 6.00
C ALA A 242 -3.50 -16.09 6.71
N LEU A 243 -3.45 -14.82 6.26
CA LEU A 243 -4.28 -13.74 6.79
C LEU A 243 -5.76 -14.01 6.53
N PHE A 244 -6.17 -14.24 5.28
CA PHE A 244 -7.58 -14.43 4.94
C PHE A 244 -8.16 -15.77 5.41
N GLU A 245 -7.37 -16.84 5.41
CA GLU A 245 -7.73 -18.11 6.07
C GLU A 245 -7.87 -17.92 7.58
N GLY A 246 -6.92 -17.21 8.20
CA GLY A 246 -6.95 -16.86 9.60
C GLY A 246 -8.15 -16.02 9.99
N LEU A 247 -8.64 -15.14 9.11
CA LEU A 247 -9.81 -14.29 9.34
C LEU A 247 -11.15 -15.03 9.24
N GLN A 248 -11.19 -16.25 8.72
CA GLN A 248 -12.41 -17.05 8.78
C GLN A 248 -12.74 -17.35 10.25
N SER A 249 -13.97 -17.03 10.66
CA SER A 249 -14.52 -17.58 11.90
C SER A 249 -14.65 -19.09 11.76
N ALA A 250 -14.02 -19.82 12.69
CA ALA A 250 -14.31 -21.23 12.91
C ALA A 250 -15.75 -21.42 13.39
#